data_AF-A0A352ULG6-F1
#
_entry.id   AF-A0A352ULG6-F1
#
_cell.length_a   1.000
_cell.length_b   1.000
_cell.length_c   1.000
_cell.angle_alpha   90.00
_cell.angle_beta   90.00
_cell.angle_gamma   90.00
#
_symmetry.space_group_name_H-M   'P 1'
#
loop_
_entity.id
_entity.type
_entity.pdbx_description
1 polymer ?
#
loop_
_entity_poly.entity_id
_entity_poly.type
_entity_poly.pdbx_seq_one_letter_code
_entity_poly.pdbx_strand_id
1 'polypeptide(L)'
;FPPGTSNTEKQPFIMGILVSVIVGIVLTLPISSAAICAAFGLTGLAGGAALAGCCANMVGFAVLSFRENRWSGLVSQGLGTSMLQMGNIVKNPRIWLPAILASAVTGPIATCIFRLEQNGAAVASGMGTCGLVGPLGVYSGWTADVAAGTKAAITSFDWLGLVLIAFILPAILSWVFGLLFRKIGWIGTNDLKLD
;
A
#
# COMPACT_ATOMS: atom_id res chain seq x y z
N PHE A 1 -3.97 -18.02 -20.80
CA PHE A 1 -3.69 -16.70 -21.42
C PHE A 1 -2.27 -16.31 -21.03
N PRO A 2 -1.34 -16.16 -21.99
CA PRO A 2 0.09 -16.24 -21.71
C PRO A 2 0.61 -14.99 -20.96
N PRO A 3 1.61 -15.15 -20.07
CA PRO A 3 2.28 -14.05 -19.39
C PRO A 3 3.39 -13.50 -20.31
N GLY A 4 3.40 -12.19 -20.53
CA GLY A 4 4.47 -11.54 -21.31
C GLY A 4 4.00 -10.96 -22.64
N THR A 5 3.26 -9.85 -22.59
CA THR A 5 3.27 -8.84 -23.66
C THR A 5 3.35 -7.44 -23.04
N SER A 6 4.58 -6.91 -22.99
CA SER A 6 4.96 -5.59 -23.52
C SER A 6 4.13 -4.32 -23.20
N ASN A 7 3.54 -4.20 -22.01
CA ASN A 7 3.04 -2.91 -21.48
C ASN A 7 3.65 -2.48 -20.13
N THR A 8 4.32 -3.40 -19.44
CA THR A 8 4.90 -3.20 -18.10
C THR A 8 6.06 -2.20 -18.09
N GLU A 9 6.82 -2.09 -19.18
CA GLU A 9 7.98 -1.20 -19.29
C GLU A 9 7.64 0.20 -19.85
N LYS A 10 6.50 0.36 -20.54
CA LYS A 10 6.27 1.54 -21.37
C LYS A 10 5.64 2.72 -20.63
N GLN A 11 4.92 2.50 -19.53
CA GLN A 11 4.37 3.57 -18.68
C GLN A 11 4.31 3.15 -17.19
N PRO A 12 5.46 3.14 -16.48
CA PRO A 12 5.51 2.79 -15.05
C PRO A 12 4.60 3.69 -14.18
N PHE A 13 4.28 4.88 -14.68
CA PHE A 13 3.35 5.82 -14.05
C PHE A 13 1.91 5.29 -14.04
N ILE A 14 1.32 5.00 -15.20
CA ILE A 14 -0.09 4.59 -15.30
C ILE A 14 -0.28 3.21 -14.67
N MET A 15 0.64 2.28 -14.92
CA MET A 15 0.57 0.95 -14.32
C MET A 15 0.76 1.00 -12.81
N GLY A 16 1.67 1.84 -12.31
CA GLY A 16 1.87 2.06 -10.88
C GLY A 16 0.60 2.53 -10.20
N ILE A 17 -0.13 3.47 -10.81
CA ILE A 17 -1.45 3.92 -10.31
C ILE A 17 -2.44 2.77 -10.29
N LEU A 18 -2.63 2.08 -11.43
CA LEU A 18 -3.65 1.04 -11.57
C LEU A 18 -3.40 -0.13 -10.60
N VAL A 19 -2.18 -0.65 -10.54
CA VAL A 19 -1.83 -1.77 -9.66
C VAL A 19 -1.95 -1.37 -8.20
N SER A 20 -1.43 -0.21 -7.81
CA SER A 20 -1.52 0.30 -6.44
C SER A 20 -2.98 0.46 -5.99
N VAL A 21 -3.81 1.10 -6.82
CA VAL A 21 -5.23 1.31 -6.51
C VAL A 21 -5.98 0.00 -6.43
N ILE A 22 -5.86 -0.87 -7.44
CA ILE A 22 -6.60 -2.14 -7.50
C ILE A 22 -6.21 -3.03 -6.33
N VAL A 23 -4.91 -3.24 -6.10
CA VAL A 23 -4.46 -4.16 -5.03
C VAL A 23 -4.76 -3.58 -3.65
N GLY A 24 -4.62 -2.26 -3.46
CA GLY A 24 -5.02 -1.60 -2.21
C GLY A 24 -6.51 -1.70 -1.91
N ILE A 25 -7.35 -1.60 -2.94
CA ILE A 25 -8.81 -1.81 -2.84
C ILE A 25 -9.09 -3.26 -2.43
N VAL A 26 -8.50 -4.21 -3.14
CA VAL A 26 -8.68 -5.64 -2.88
C VAL A 26 -8.23 -6.02 -1.46
N LEU A 27 -7.16 -5.41 -0.94
CA LEU A 27 -6.68 -5.65 0.43
C LEU A 27 -7.70 -5.21 1.50
N THR A 28 -8.47 -4.15 1.22
CA THR A 28 -9.46 -3.64 2.19
C THR A 28 -10.77 -4.43 2.12
N LEU A 29 -11.09 -4.98 0.96
CA LEU A 29 -12.20 -5.93 0.80
C LEU A 29 -11.88 -7.25 1.50
N PRO A 30 -12.88 -8.07 1.88
CA PRO A 30 -12.68 -9.40 2.45
C PRO A 30 -12.22 -10.42 1.40
N ILE A 31 -11.28 -10.03 0.54
CA ILE A 31 -10.68 -10.81 -0.53
C ILE A 31 -9.18 -10.86 -0.24
N SER A 32 -8.56 -12.04 -0.38
CA SER A 32 -7.12 -12.19 -0.11
C SER A 32 -6.29 -11.56 -1.23
N SER A 33 -5.91 -10.29 -1.07
CA SER A 33 -4.97 -9.57 -1.95
C SER A 33 -3.63 -10.31 -2.07
N ALA A 34 -3.17 -10.91 -0.98
CA ALA A 34 -1.94 -11.69 -0.92
C ALA A 34 -2.00 -12.95 -1.81
N ALA A 35 -3.14 -13.66 -1.81
CA ALA A 35 -3.36 -14.80 -2.70
C ALA A 35 -3.42 -14.38 -4.17
N ILE A 36 -4.05 -13.24 -4.47
CA ILE A 36 -4.11 -12.69 -5.83
C ILE A 36 -2.69 -12.31 -6.30
N CYS A 37 -1.91 -11.62 -5.47
CA CYS A 37 -0.52 -11.27 -5.82
C CYS A 37 0.34 -12.52 -6.05
N ALA A 38 0.13 -13.58 -5.27
CA ALA A 38 0.80 -14.85 -5.48
C ALA A 38 0.36 -15.55 -6.79
N ALA A 39 -0.94 -15.57 -7.07
CA ALA A 39 -1.50 -16.20 -8.27
C ALA A 39 -1.06 -15.51 -9.56
N PHE A 40 -0.95 -14.18 -9.55
CA PHE A 40 -0.47 -13.39 -10.69
C PHE A 40 1.06 -13.21 -10.72
N GLY A 41 1.78 -13.66 -9.70
CA GLY A 41 3.24 -13.50 -9.61
C GLY A 41 3.67 -12.03 -9.61
N LEU A 42 2.95 -11.16 -8.88
CA LEU A 42 3.26 -9.73 -8.82
C LEU A 42 4.57 -9.47 -8.05
N THR A 43 5.68 -9.46 -8.78
CA THR A 43 7.03 -9.13 -8.29
C THR A 43 7.62 -7.94 -9.05
N GLY A 44 8.86 -7.54 -8.75
CA GLY A 44 9.53 -6.41 -9.38
C GLY A 44 8.80 -5.08 -9.11
N LEU A 45 8.83 -4.17 -10.09
CA LEU A 45 8.16 -2.86 -9.99
C LEU A 45 6.64 -2.99 -9.80
N ALA A 46 6.02 -4.01 -10.40
CA ALA A 46 4.59 -4.28 -10.24
C ALA A 46 4.26 -4.65 -8.78
N GLY A 47 5.08 -5.52 -8.18
CA GLY A 47 4.95 -5.89 -6.77
C GLY A 47 5.23 -4.72 -5.82
N GLY A 48 6.16 -3.83 -6.16
CA GLY A 48 6.41 -2.60 -5.42
C GLY A 48 5.24 -1.60 -5.48
N ALA A 49 4.59 -1.46 -6.64
CA ALA A 49 3.36 -0.68 -6.79
C ALA A 49 2.21 -1.24 -5.94
N ALA A 50 2.03 -2.57 -5.99
CA ALA A 50 1.03 -3.28 -5.20
C ALA A 50 1.25 -3.04 -3.69
N LEU A 51 2.49 -3.18 -3.24
CA LEU A 51 2.89 -2.90 -1.87
C LEU A 51 2.57 -1.45 -1.46
N ALA A 52 2.93 -0.48 -2.30
CA ALA A 52 2.66 0.94 -2.04
C ALA A 52 1.16 1.22 -1.86
N GLY A 53 0.30 0.55 -2.64
CA GLY A 53 -1.15 0.69 -2.54
C GLY A 53 -1.76 0.02 -1.31
N CYS A 54 -1.24 -1.16 -0.95
CA CYS A 54 -1.58 -1.85 0.27
C CYS A 54 -1.20 -1.03 1.52
N CYS A 55 0.04 -0.52 1.56
CA CYS A 55 0.52 0.37 2.62
C CYS A 55 -0.30 1.65 2.70
N ALA A 56 -0.66 2.24 1.55
CA ALA A 56 -1.52 3.43 1.50
C ALA A 56 -2.89 3.20 2.15
N ASN A 57 -3.51 2.04 1.94
CA ASN A 57 -4.78 1.73 2.59
C ASN A 57 -4.61 1.47 4.09
N MET A 58 -3.66 0.62 4.49
CA MET A 58 -3.46 0.27 5.90
C MET A 58 -3.04 1.48 6.76
N VAL A 59 -1.95 2.14 6.38
CA VAL A 59 -1.45 3.32 7.10
C VAL A 59 -2.38 4.50 6.93
N GLY A 60 -3.00 4.64 5.75
CA GLY A 60 -3.98 5.69 5.50
C GLY A 60 -5.14 5.62 6.48
N PHE A 61 -5.81 4.46 6.57
CA PHE A 61 -6.88 4.25 7.54
C PHE A 61 -6.42 4.41 9.00
N ALA A 62 -5.22 3.88 9.32
CA ALA A 62 -4.64 4.01 10.66
C ALA A 62 -4.51 5.49 11.10
N VAL A 63 -4.07 6.36 10.19
CA VAL A 63 -3.91 7.80 10.43
C VAL A 63 -5.24 8.55 10.40
N LEU A 64 -6.11 8.24 9.43
CA LEU A 64 -7.46 8.82 9.33
C LEU A 64 -8.29 8.55 10.59
N SER A 65 -8.21 7.34 11.13
CA SER A 65 -8.99 6.89 12.28
C SER A 65 -8.31 7.17 13.63
N PHE A 66 -7.09 7.72 13.64
CA PHE A 66 -6.32 7.98 14.87
C PHE A 66 -7.06 8.88 15.86
N ARG A 67 -7.86 9.84 15.38
CA ARG A 67 -8.65 10.74 16.26
C ARG A 67 -9.69 9.99 17.09
N GLU A 68 -10.21 8.88 16.59
CA GLU A 68 -11.33 8.14 17.17
C GLU A 68 -10.84 6.88 17.91
N ASN A 69 -9.84 6.20 17.34
CA ASN A 69 -9.33 4.92 17.85
C ASN A 69 -7.97 5.04 18.54
N ARG A 70 -7.32 6.20 18.49
CA ARG A 70 -6.01 6.47 19.10
C ARG A 70 -4.96 5.40 18.69
N TRP A 71 -4.13 4.99 19.65
CA TRP A 71 -3.04 4.05 19.45
C TRP A 71 -3.51 2.62 19.12
N SER A 72 -4.64 2.17 19.66
CA SER A 72 -5.16 0.83 19.36
C SER A 72 -5.58 0.73 17.90
N GLY A 73 -6.30 1.72 17.37
CA GLY A 73 -6.65 1.75 15.95
C GLY A 73 -5.43 1.86 15.03
N LEU A 74 -4.41 2.64 15.42
CA LEU A 74 -3.20 2.80 14.63
C LEU A 74 -2.46 1.47 14.47
N VAL A 75 -2.26 0.75 15.58
CA VAL A 75 -1.60 -0.56 15.56
C VAL A 75 -2.47 -1.61 14.87
N SER A 76 -3.77 -1.67 15.17
CA SER A 76 -4.66 -2.68 14.61
C SER A 76 -4.86 -2.54 13.10
N GLN A 77 -4.95 -1.32 12.57
CA GLN A 77 -5.14 -1.10 11.13
C GLN A 77 -3.81 -1.03 10.39
N GLY A 78 -2.81 -0.37 10.99
CA GLY A 78 -1.50 -0.18 10.38
C GLY A 78 -0.67 -1.45 10.37
N LEU A 79 -0.61 -2.21 11.47
CA LEU A 79 0.15 -3.46 11.56
C LEU A 79 -0.72 -4.71 11.43
N GLY A 80 -2.04 -4.60 11.65
CA GLY A 80 -2.97 -5.71 11.48
C GLY A 80 -3.56 -5.77 10.07
N THR A 81 -4.71 -5.12 9.84
CA THR A 81 -5.38 -5.11 8.53
C THR A 81 -6.33 -3.91 8.39
N SER A 82 -6.44 -3.34 7.19
CA SER A 82 -7.47 -2.34 6.90
C SER A 82 -8.87 -2.94 6.74
N MET A 83 -9.00 -4.27 6.63
CA MET A 83 -10.31 -4.95 6.62
C MET A 83 -11.14 -4.62 7.87
N LEU A 84 -10.51 -4.20 8.98
CA LEU A 84 -11.19 -3.70 10.18
C LEU A 84 -12.11 -2.51 9.89
N GLN A 85 -11.78 -1.68 8.89
CA GLN A 85 -12.60 -0.55 8.49
C GLN A 85 -13.73 -0.95 7.52
N MET A 86 -13.81 -2.21 7.07
CA MET A 86 -14.83 -2.61 6.08
C MET A 86 -16.25 -2.40 6.60
N GLY A 87 -16.51 -2.67 7.89
CA GLY A 87 -17.82 -2.41 8.51
C GLY A 87 -18.23 -0.92 8.42
N ASN A 88 -17.26 -0.02 8.50
CA ASN A 88 -17.47 1.42 8.35
C ASN A 88 -17.59 1.83 6.87
N ILE A 89 -16.83 1.21 5.97
CA ILE A 89 -16.90 1.46 4.52
C ILE A 89 -18.27 1.05 3.96
N VAL A 90 -18.87 -0.04 4.45
CA VAL A 90 -20.23 -0.44 4.06
C VAL A 90 -21.27 0.62 4.45
N LYS A 91 -21.11 1.23 5.64
CA LYS A 91 -22.02 2.30 6.11
C LYS A 91 -21.79 3.61 5.36
N ASN A 92 -20.53 4.00 5.15
CA ASN A 92 -20.15 5.20 4.43
C ASN A 92 -18.94 4.93 3.51
N PRO A 93 -19.15 4.59 2.23
CA PRO A 93 -18.05 4.27 1.31
C PRO A 93 -17.13 5.47 1.03
N ARG A 94 -17.56 6.69 1.38
CA ARG A 94 -16.78 7.91 1.18
C ARG A 94 -15.55 7.97 2.07
N ILE A 95 -15.53 7.25 3.21
CA ILE A 95 -14.36 7.20 4.09
C ILE A 95 -13.16 6.50 3.46
N TRP A 96 -13.39 5.71 2.40
CA TRP A 96 -12.36 4.96 1.69
C TRP A 96 -11.62 5.80 0.65
N LEU A 97 -12.28 6.82 0.11
CA LEU A 97 -11.73 7.66 -0.96
C LEU A 97 -10.37 8.28 -0.61
N PRO A 98 -10.12 8.83 0.60
CA PRO A 98 -8.81 9.32 0.98
C PRO A 98 -7.68 8.29 0.86
N ALA A 99 -7.96 7.03 1.18
CA ALA A 99 -6.98 5.94 1.09
C ALA A 99 -6.73 5.52 -0.36
N ILE A 100 -7.78 5.50 -1.20
CA ILE A 100 -7.67 5.25 -2.65
C ILE A 100 -6.90 6.37 -3.36
N LEU A 101 -7.15 7.63 -2.97
CA LEU A 101 -6.42 8.77 -3.53
C LEU A 101 -4.95 8.73 -3.09
N ALA A 102 -4.67 8.34 -1.84
CA ALA A 102 -3.30 8.12 -1.39
C ALA A 102 -2.62 7.01 -2.18
N SER A 103 -3.28 5.86 -2.43
CA SER A 103 -2.70 4.76 -3.21
C SER A 103 -2.44 5.14 -4.67
N ALA A 104 -3.33 5.93 -5.27
CA ALA A 104 -3.15 6.47 -6.63
C ALA A 104 -1.91 7.37 -6.72
N VAL A 105 -1.50 8.04 -5.64
CA VAL A 105 -0.31 8.89 -5.62
C VAL A 105 0.93 8.11 -5.22
N THR A 106 0.87 7.23 -4.22
CA THR A 106 2.03 6.46 -3.75
C THR A 106 2.49 5.43 -4.77
N GLY A 107 1.58 4.86 -5.57
CA GLY A 107 1.89 3.90 -6.63
C GLY A 107 2.93 4.40 -7.64
N PRO A 108 2.68 5.49 -8.38
CA PRO A 108 3.64 6.04 -9.33
C PRO A 108 4.90 6.60 -8.66
N ILE A 109 4.82 7.09 -7.42
CA ILE A 109 6.03 7.51 -6.69
C ILE A 109 6.91 6.29 -6.39
N ALA A 110 6.32 5.16 -5.98
CA ALA A 110 7.04 3.93 -5.71
C ALA A 110 7.73 3.40 -6.99
N THR A 111 7.03 3.40 -8.12
CA THR A 111 7.55 2.82 -9.38
C THR A 111 8.46 3.76 -10.16
N CYS A 112 8.14 5.06 -10.24
CA CYS A 112 8.88 6.00 -11.09
C CYS A 112 10.02 6.71 -10.36
N ILE A 113 9.84 7.06 -9.08
CA ILE A 113 10.82 7.86 -8.32
C ILE A 113 11.79 6.93 -7.58
N PHE A 114 11.25 6.06 -6.73
CA PHE A 114 12.08 5.17 -5.91
C PHE A 114 12.43 3.86 -6.61
N ARG A 115 11.75 3.53 -7.72
CA ARG A 115 11.86 2.25 -8.43
C ARG A 115 11.87 1.07 -7.44
N LEU A 116 10.95 1.14 -6.48
CA LEU A 116 10.83 0.15 -5.43
C LEU A 116 10.37 -1.17 -6.06
N GLU A 117 11.20 -2.19 -5.95
CA GLU A 117 10.89 -3.53 -6.45
C GLU A 117 10.60 -4.48 -5.30
N GLN A 118 9.61 -5.34 -5.49
CA GLN A 118 9.30 -6.44 -4.59
C GLN A 118 9.77 -7.74 -5.23
N ASN A 119 11.04 -8.08 -4.99
CA ASN A 119 11.67 -9.29 -5.53
C ASN A 119 11.62 -10.47 -4.55
N GLY A 120 10.98 -10.30 -3.39
CA GLY A 120 10.69 -11.38 -2.45
C GLY A 120 9.51 -12.25 -2.90
N ALA A 121 8.90 -12.96 -1.95
CA ALA A 121 7.70 -13.75 -2.23
C ALA A 121 6.56 -12.85 -2.74
N ALA A 122 5.94 -13.21 -3.87
CA ALA A 122 4.86 -12.42 -4.48
C ALA A 122 3.66 -12.16 -3.54
N VAL A 123 3.46 -13.05 -2.54
CA VAL A 123 2.49 -12.86 -1.45
C VAL A 123 2.74 -11.54 -0.70
N ALA A 124 3.99 -11.16 -0.47
CA ALA A 124 4.37 -9.98 0.30
C ALA A 124 3.94 -8.66 -0.38
N SER A 125 3.88 -8.64 -1.71
CA SER A 125 3.36 -7.50 -2.50
C SER A 125 1.93 -7.13 -2.11
N GLY A 126 1.13 -8.13 -1.73
CA GLY A 126 -0.28 -7.97 -1.39
C GLY A 126 -0.58 -7.79 0.11
N MET A 127 0.44 -7.76 0.98
CA MET A 127 0.26 -7.73 2.44
C MET A 127 0.39 -6.33 3.06
N GLY A 128 0.94 -5.36 2.34
CA GLY A 128 1.15 -4.00 2.86
C GLY A 128 2.02 -3.99 4.13
N THR A 129 1.59 -3.23 5.13
CA THR A 129 2.27 -3.13 6.44
C THR A 129 1.83 -4.21 7.45
N CYS A 130 0.94 -5.13 7.06
CA CYS A 130 0.49 -6.25 7.90
C CYS A 130 1.69 -7.05 8.41
N GLY A 131 1.90 -7.08 9.72
CA GLY A 131 3.03 -7.78 10.35
C GLY A 131 4.41 -7.38 9.80
N LEU A 132 4.51 -6.22 9.13
CA LEU A 132 5.68 -5.81 8.34
C LEU A 132 6.06 -6.77 7.20
N VAL A 133 5.16 -7.66 6.78
CA VAL A 133 5.41 -8.69 5.76
C VAL A 133 5.79 -8.06 4.42
N GLY A 134 5.12 -6.98 4.01
CA GLY A 134 5.47 -6.27 2.79
C GLY A 134 6.89 -5.70 2.83
N PRO A 135 7.23 -4.82 3.80
CA PRO A 135 8.58 -4.29 3.96
C PRO A 135 9.66 -5.37 4.09
N LEU A 136 9.40 -6.43 4.86
CA LEU A 136 10.31 -7.57 4.98
C LEU A 136 10.48 -8.32 3.66
N GLY A 137 9.42 -8.42 2.85
CA GLY A 137 9.50 -8.92 1.49
C GLY A 137 10.47 -8.11 0.63
N VAL A 138 10.35 -6.77 0.66
CA VAL A 138 11.23 -5.88 -0.12
C VAL A 138 12.69 -6.07 0.30
N TYR A 139 12.94 -6.11 1.61
CA TYR A 139 14.25 -6.39 2.16
C TYR A 139 14.79 -7.76 1.71
N SER A 140 13.96 -8.81 1.76
CA SER A 140 14.37 -10.14 1.29
C SER A 140 14.75 -10.14 -0.19
N GLY A 141 14.00 -9.40 -1.02
CA GLY A 141 14.31 -9.19 -2.43
C GLY A 141 15.67 -8.52 -2.62
N TRP A 142 15.94 -7.43 -1.90
CA TRP A 142 17.25 -6.76 -1.97
C TRP A 142 18.40 -7.66 -1.53
N THR A 143 18.21 -8.47 -0.48
CA THR A 143 19.25 -9.41 -0.04
C THR A 143 19.53 -10.50 -1.08
N ALA A 144 18.49 -10.96 -1.80
CA ALA A 144 18.65 -11.91 -2.90
C ALA A 144 19.36 -11.28 -4.09
N ASP A 145 19.03 -10.03 -4.44
CA ASP A 145 19.69 -9.29 -5.52
C ASP A 145 21.18 -9.03 -5.23
N VAL A 146 21.52 -8.76 -3.97
CA VAL A 146 22.91 -8.64 -3.53
C VAL A 146 23.64 -9.99 -3.63
N ALA A 147 23.01 -11.08 -3.18
CA ALA A 147 23.58 -12.41 -3.28
C ALA A 147 23.77 -12.88 -4.74
N ALA A 148 22.87 -12.48 -5.64
CA ALA A 148 22.93 -12.76 -7.07
C ALA A 148 23.91 -11.84 -7.83
N GLY A 149 24.49 -10.83 -7.18
CA GLY A 149 25.39 -9.87 -7.80
C GLY A 149 24.71 -8.87 -8.74
N THR A 150 23.38 -8.85 -8.79
CA THR A 150 22.60 -7.87 -9.58
C THR A 150 22.56 -6.50 -8.89
N LYS A 151 22.77 -6.45 -7.58
CA LYS A 151 22.88 -5.23 -6.78
C LYS A 151 24.17 -5.22 -5.95
N ALA A 152 24.96 -4.15 -6.03
CA ALA A 152 26.25 -4.08 -5.33
C ALA A 152 26.11 -4.01 -3.80
N ALA A 153 25.11 -3.29 -3.30
CA ALA A 153 24.80 -3.18 -1.88
C ALA A 153 23.39 -2.61 -1.68
N ILE A 154 22.81 -2.82 -0.50
CA ILE A 154 21.61 -2.11 -0.06
C ILE A 154 22.03 -0.69 0.34
N THR A 155 21.50 0.32 -0.34
CA THR A 155 21.88 1.71 -0.14
C THR A 155 20.95 2.40 0.86
N SER A 156 21.39 3.53 1.43
CA SER A 156 20.53 4.38 2.26
C SER A 156 19.31 4.93 1.50
N PHE A 157 19.42 5.07 0.17
CA PHE A 157 18.32 5.52 -0.69
C PHE A 157 17.20 4.47 -0.77
N ASP A 158 17.55 3.18 -0.80
CA ASP A 158 16.57 2.08 -0.80
C ASP A 158 15.71 2.10 0.47
N TRP A 159 16.36 2.19 1.63
CA TRP A 159 15.68 2.30 2.93
C TRP A 159 14.80 3.55 3.02
N LEU A 160 15.30 4.68 2.54
CA LEU A 160 14.55 5.93 2.50
C LEU A 160 13.30 5.79 1.62
N GLY A 161 13.42 5.17 0.44
CA GLY A 161 12.28 4.88 -0.44
C GLY A 161 11.25 3.97 0.22
N LEU A 162 11.70 2.89 0.87
CA LEU A 162 10.81 1.96 1.58
C LEU A 162 10.05 2.64 2.72
N VAL A 163 10.73 3.40 3.59
CA VAL A 163 10.10 4.07 4.73
C VAL A 163 9.14 5.16 4.26
N LEU A 164 9.52 5.91 3.23
CA LEU A 164 8.64 6.93 2.65
C LEU A 164 7.39 6.31 2.06
N ILE A 165 7.51 5.26 1.25
CA ILE A 165 6.37 4.65 0.56
C ILE A 165 5.49 3.82 1.49
N ALA A 166 6.08 3.10 2.44
CA ALA A 166 5.33 2.21 3.32
C ALA A 166 4.62 2.97 4.46
N PHE A 167 5.17 4.09 4.94
CA PHE A 167 4.64 4.76 6.14
C PHE A 167 4.39 6.25 5.94
N ILE A 168 5.41 7.03 5.56
CA ILE A 168 5.35 8.50 5.65
C ILE A 168 4.42 9.10 4.59
N LEU A 169 4.58 8.74 3.32
CA LEU A 169 3.75 9.26 2.23
C LEU A 169 2.29 8.84 2.39
N PRO A 170 1.95 7.55 2.63
CA PRO A 170 0.60 7.16 3.03
C PRO A 170 0.01 8.01 4.14
N ALA A 171 0.75 8.18 5.24
CA ALA A 171 0.27 8.91 6.41
C ALA A 171 -0.05 10.37 6.09
N ILE A 172 0.87 11.07 5.42
CA ILE A 172 0.70 12.48 5.08
C ILE A 172 -0.43 12.66 4.06
N LEU A 173 -0.43 11.87 2.98
CA LEU A 173 -1.43 12.00 1.91
C LEU A 173 -2.83 11.70 2.43
N SER A 174 -3.01 10.59 3.14
CA SER A 174 -4.32 10.22 3.71
C SER A 174 -4.77 11.19 4.79
N TRP A 175 -3.85 11.78 5.57
CA TRP A 175 -4.20 12.83 6.52
C TRP A 175 -4.71 14.10 5.82
N VAL A 176 -4.00 14.57 4.79
CA VAL A 176 -4.41 15.75 4.00
C VAL A 176 -5.75 15.51 3.31
N PHE A 177 -5.93 14.36 2.63
CA PHE A 177 -7.20 13.99 2.03
C PHE A 177 -8.30 13.83 3.08
N GLY A 178 -8.01 13.24 4.23
CA GLY A 178 -8.96 13.12 5.34
C GLY A 178 -9.44 14.47 5.87
N LEU A 179 -8.55 15.45 6.01
CA LEU A 179 -8.91 16.82 6.42
C LEU A 179 -9.82 17.50 5.39
N LEU A 180 -9.50 17.36 4.10
CA LEU A 180 -10.32 17.91 3.01
C LEU A 180 -11.73 17.29 3.03
N PHE A 181 -11.82 15.97 3.15
CA PHE A 181 -13.08 15.25 3.12
C PHE A 181 -13.93 15.51 4.37
N ARG A 182 -13.30 15.74 5.53
CA ARG A 182 -13.98 16.21 6.74
C ARG A 182 -14.51 17.64 6.58
N LYS A 183 -13.76 18.53 5.94
CA LYS A 183 -14.19 19.91 5.66
C LYS A 183 -15.38 19.96 4.69
N ILE A 184 -15.41 19.04 3.72
CA ILE A 184 -16.53 18.88 2.77
C ILE A 184 -17.75 18.20 3.44
N GLY A 185 -17.57 17.61 4.63
CA GLY A 185 -18.64 16.92 5.36
C GLY A 185 -18.91 15.49 4.87
N TRP A 186 -17.99 14.89 4.10
CA TRP A 186 -18.12 13.50 3.63
C TRP A 186 -17.70 12.48 4.68
N ILE A 187 -16.85 12.87 5.63
CA ILE A 187 -16.40 12.06 6.77
C ILE A 187 -16.91 12.74 8.04
N GLY A 188 -17.86 12.09 8.70
CA GLY A 188 -18.41 12.51 9.98
C GLY A 188 -17.49 12.21 11.17
N THR A 189 -17.93 12.62 12.36
CA THR A 189 -17.25 12.25 13.62
C THR A 189 -17.72 10.86 14.04
N ASN A 190 -16.79 9.94 14.31
CA ASN A 190 -17.02 8.51 14.60
C ASN A 190 -17.29 7.62 13.37
N ASP A 191 -17.21 8.16 12.15
CA ASP A 191 -17.37 7.37 10.92
C ASP A 191 -16.25 6.33 10.74
N LEU A 192 -15.10 6.53 11.39
CA LEU A 192 -13.93 5.66 11.30
C LEU A 192 -13.67 4.91 12.62
N LYS A 193 -14.58 5.01 13.59
CA LYS A 193 -14.43 4.37 14.89
C LYS A 193 -14.54 2.86 14.73
N LEU A 194 -13.58 2.15 15.30
CA LEU A 194 -13.61 0.70 15.43
C LEU A 194 -14.31 0.36 16.74
N ASP A 195 -15.22 -0.60 16.70
CA ASP A 195 -15.91 -1.16 17.86
C ASP A 195 -15.12 -2.31 18.49
#